data_AF-A0A2R6RQB8-F1
#
_entry.id   AF-A0A2R6RQB8-F1
#
_cell.length_a   1.000
_cell.length_b   1.000
_cell.length_c   1.000
_cell.angle_alpha   90.00
_cell.angle_beta   90.00
_cell.angle_gamma   90.00
#
_symmetry.space_group_name_H-M   'P 1'
#
loop_
_entity.id
_entity.type
_entity.pdbx_description
1 polymer ?
#
loop_
_entity_poly.entity_id
_entity_poly.type
_entity_poly.pdbx_seq_one_letter_code
_entity_poly.pdbx_strand_id
1 'polypeptide(L)'
;MEMIPIRSDVPSKASRAVSKMKVKSFTPSASEETLKRKLYEWRDRTAQSQYGDFEYYGADMFMHISVVERIVDLAHVYEVNSVTQLTEQTQWCNSYEFGQEIVELVQKYCPKPLPKPLFTSVPQESQLRNLSAIAVLPATSAPLRLTRAPPRCGSCHQVGHKKNSPKCPNKGCASEPTCQSRWPAEVEQDSENIPPT
;
A
#
# COMPACT_ATOMS: atom_id res chain seq x y z
N MET A 1 5.52 46.40 39.65
CA MET A 1 4.52 45.70 38.82
C MET A 1 5.19 45.37 37.51
N GLU A 2 5.79 44.18 37.41
CA GLU A 2 6.45 43.73 36.18
C GLU A 2 5.39 43.16 35.22
N MET A 3 5.30 43.73 34.02
CA MET A 3 4.39 43.26 32.98
C MET A 3 5.03 42.06 32.27
N ILE A 4 4.38 40.90 32.38
CA ILE A 4 4.76 39.69 31.65
C ILE A 4 4.39 39.90 30.16
N PRO A 5 5.32 39.72 29.20
CA PRO A 5 5.03 39.88 27.78
C PRO A 5 4.03 38.82 27.29
N ILE A 6 2.96 39.27 26.64
CA ILE A 6 1.96 38.40 26.01
C ILE A 6 2.54 37.85 24.70
N ARG A 7 2.78 36.53 24.64
CA ARG A 7 3.14 35.84 23.39
C ARG A 7 1.98 35.90 22.40
N SER A 8 2.19 36.58 21.29
CA SER A 8 1.28 36.60 20.14
C SER A 8 1.63 35.47 19.18
N ASP A 9 1.23 34.24 19.52
CA ASP A 9 1.38 33.09 18.64
C ASP A 9 0.27 33.11 17.57
N VAL A 10 0.65 33.46 16.34
CA VAL A 10 -0.24 33.42 15.18
C VAL A 10 -0.51 31.94 14.86
N PRO A 11 -1.78 31.50 14.74
CA PRO A 11 -2.08 30.10 14.47
C PRO A 11 -1.58 29.70 13.08
N SER A 12 -0.44 29.01 13.02
CA SER A 12 0.05 28.38 11.80
C SER A 12 -0.91 27.27 11.40
N LYS A 13 -1.39 27.30 10.14
CA LYS A 13 -2.22 26.24 9.54
C LYS A 13 -1.51 24.89 9.72
N ALA A 14 -2.10 24.00 10.52
CA ALA A 14 -1.57 22.67 10.74
C ALA A 14 -1.55 21.90 9.41
N SER A 15 -0.35 21.56 8.93
CA SER A 15 -0.16 20.56 7.88
C SER A 15 -0.74 19.23 8.37
N ARG A 16 -1.50 18.52 7.52
CA ARG A 16 -2.02 17.20 7.86
C ARG A 16 -0.85 16.26 8.15
N ALA A 17 -0.78 15.75 9.37
CA ALA A 17 0.16 14.71 9.73
C ALA A 17 0.00 13.51 8.78
N VAL A 18 1.13 12.99 8.30
CA VAL A 18 1.15 11.77 7.47
C VAL A 18 0.59 10.63 8.32
N SER A 19 -0.47 9.99 7.83
CA SER A 19 -1.06 8.85 8.53
C SER A 19 -0.14 7.65 8.43
N LYS A 20 0.20 7.04 9.57
CA LYS A 20 0.91 5.75 9.62
C LYS A 20 0.10 4.69 8.87
N MET A 21 0.79 3.84 8.10
CA MET A 21 0.12 2.76 7.38
C MET A 21 -0.40 1.71 8.35
N LYS A 22 -1.66 1.28 8.17
CA LYS A 22 -2.21 0.16 8.94
C LYS A 22 -1.76 -1.15 8.31
N VAL A 23 -0.89 -1.88 9.02
CA VAL A 23 -0.49 -3.24 8.66
C VAL A 23 -1.51 -4.20 9.29
N LYS A 24 -1.96 -5.20 8.53
CA LYS A 24 -2.87 -6.23 9.05
C LYS A 24 -2.08 -7.14 9.99
N SER A 25 -2.73 -7.66 11.03
CA SER A 25 -2.11 -8.69 11.87
C SER A 25 -1.70 -9.89 11.01
N PHE A 26 -0.45 -10.30 11.13
CA PHE A 26 0.12 -11.43 10.40
C PHE A 26 0.88 -12.33 11.37
N THR A 27 1.12 -13.57 10.95
CA THR A 27 2.00 -14.49 11.66
C THR A 27 3.40 -14.35 11.07
N PRO A 28 4.42 -14.00 11.88
CA PRO A 28 5.79 -13.84 11.40
C PRO A 28 6.31 -15.08 10.68
N SER A 29 6.90 -14.85 9.51
CA SER A 29 7.69 -15.83 8.76
C SER A 29 9.07 -15.98 9.38
N ALA A 30 9.77 -17.08 9.08
CA ALA A 30 11.13 -17.34 9.56
C ALA A 30 12.13 -16.22 9.18
N SER A 31 11.93 -15.56 8.03
CA SER A 31 12.74 -14.40 7.62
C SER A 31 12.52 -13.20 8.54
N GLU A 32 11.28 -12.95 8.95
CA GLU A 32 10.90 -11.82 9.81
C GLU A 32 11.32 -12.05 11.25
N GLU A 33 11.23 -13.28 11.76
CA GLU A 33 11.79 -13.66 13.05
C GLU A 33 13.31 -13.48 13.08
N THR A 34 13.98 -13.86 11.98
CA THR A 34 15.43 -13.65 11.84
C THR A 34 15.77 -12.16 11.80
N LEU A 35 15.01 -11.36 11.06
CA LEU A 35 15.15 -9.90 11.06
C LEU A 35 14.94 -9.32 12.47
N LYS A 36 13.88 -9.72 13.18
CA LYS A 36 13.57 -9.26 14.54
C LYS A 36 14.74 -9.52 15.49
N ARG A 37 15.28 -10.74 15.48
CA ARG A 37 16.47 -11.11 16.27
C ARG A 37 17.69 -10.26 15.90
N LYS A 38 17.93 -10.04 14.60
CA LYS A 38 19.07 -9.26 14.13
C LYS A 38 18.96 -7.77 14.45
N LEU A 39 17.74 -7.24 14.49
CA LEU A 39 17.47 -5.89 14.97
C LEU A 39 17.76 -5.75 16.46
N TYR A 40 17.41 -6.74 17.28
CA TYR A 40 17.77 -6.72 18.71
C TYR A 40 19.30 -6.78 18.91
N GLU A 41 19.99 -7.72 18.26
CA GLU A 41 21.46 -7.80 18.32
C GLU A 41 22.13 -6.49 17.89
N TRP A 42 21.66 -5.90 16.78
CA TRP A 42 22.15 -4.62 16.29
C TRP A 42 21.87 -3.51 17.31
N ARG A 43 20.65 -3.44 17.83
CA ARG A 43 20.22 -2.42 18.80
C ARG A 43 21.08 -2.47 20.06
N ASP A 44 21.27 -3.65 20.63
CA ASP A 44 21.99 -3.80 21.90
C ASP A 44 23.47 -3.41 21.73
N ARG A 45 24.09 -3.82 20.61
CA ARG A 45 25.46 -3.42 20.25
C ARG A 45 25.58 -1.91 20.01
N THR A 46 24.66 -1.31 19.26
CA THR A 46 24.71 0.13 18.95
C THR A 46 24.43 0.97 20.19
N ALA A 47 23.48 0.57 21.03
CA ALA A 47 23.21 1.23 22.31
C ALA A 47 24.43 1.18 23.24
N GLN A 48 25.09 0.01 23.35
CA GLN A 48 26.32 -0.13 24.13
C GLN A 48 27.45 0.75 23.57
N SER A 49 27.57 0.88 22.25
CA SER A 49 28.57 1.75 21.64
C SER A 49 28.30 3.24 21.86
N GLN A 50 27.03 3.66 21.89
CA GLN A 50 26.64 5.07 21.99
C GLN A 50 26.60 5.59 23.42
N TYR A 51 26.12 4.75 24.34
CA TYR A 51 25.88 5.15 25.73
C TYR A 51 26.80 4.44 26.72
N GLY A 52 27.51 3.38 26.31
CA GLY A 52 28.29 2.56 27.23
C GLY A 52 27.41 1.63 28.05
N ASP A 53 27.85 1.33 29.28
CA ASP A 53 27.16 0.40 30.18
C ASP A 53 26.10 1.14 31.01
N PHE A 54 24.92 1.39 30.43
CA PHE A 54 23.79 1.97 31.15
C PHE A 54 22.94 0.88 31.81
N GLU A 55 23.09 0.73 33.13
CA GLU A 55 22.42 -0.31 33.93
C GLU A 55 20.88 -0.19 33.98
N TYR A 56 20.31 1.02 33.82
CA TYR A 56 18.91 1.27 34.19
C TYR A 56 17.89 1.15 33.06
N TYR A 57 18.20 1.65 31.86
CA TYR A 57 17.25 1.66 30.73
C TYR A 57 17.74 0.82 29.53
N GLY A 58 19.03 0.47 29.52
CA GLY A 58 19.66 -0.35 28.49
C GLY A 58 19.35 0.10 27.06
N ALA A 59 19.21 -0.87 26.17
CA ALA A 59 18.97 -0.66 24.75
C ALA A 59 17.58 -0.11 24.40
N ASP A 60 16.63 -0.16 25.36
CA ASP A 60 15.25 0.29 25.13
C ASP A 60 15.15 1.82 25.07
N MET A 61 16.05 2.55 25.76
CA MET A 61 16.18 4.00 25.62
C MET A 61 16.60 4.40 24.20
N PHE A 62 17.45 3.61 23.56
CA PHE A 62 17.96 3.89 22.22
C PHE A 62 16.92 3.59 21.13
N MET A 63 16.30 2.41 21.20
CA MET A 63 15.22 2.01 20.30
C MET A 63 14.23 1.11 21.04
N HIS A 64 13.07 1.68 21.34
CA HIS A 64 12.01 0.98 22.05
C HIS A 64 11.54 -0.26 21.27
N ILE A 65 11.15 -1.32 21.97
CA ILE A 65 10.67 -2.58 21.37
C ILE A 65 9.56 -2.35 20.31
N SER A 66 8.63 -1.43 20.57
CA SER A 66 7.55 -1.13 19.62
C SER A 66 8.05 -0.58 18.27
N VAL A 67 9.21 0.08 18.24
CA VAL A 67 9.84 0.54 17.00
C VAL A 67 10.40 -0.66 16.23
N VAL A 68 11.04 -1.60 16.92
CA VAL A 68 11.53 -2.85 16.33
C VAL A 68 10.37 -3.64 15.71
N GLU A 69 9.28 -3.82 16.45
CA GLU A 69 8.09 -4.52 15.94
C GLU A 69 7.48 -3.81 14.74
N ARG A 70 7.40 -2.47 14.79
CA ARG A 70 6.94 -1.68 13.66
C ARG A 70 7.84 -1.83 12.43
N ILE A 71 9.15 -1.93 12.58
CA ILE A 71 10.08 -2.17 11.46
C ILE A 71 9.80 -3.54 10.83
N VAL A 72 9.58 -4.58 11.66
CA VAL A 72 9.24 -5.92 11.18
C VAL A 72 7.91 -5.91 10.43
N ASP A 73 6.89 -5.21 10.95
CA ASP A 73 5.61 -5.03 10.26
C ASP A 73 5.77 -4.37 8.88
N LEU A 74 6.62 -3.34 8.79
CA LEU A 74 6.88 -2.64 7.54
C LEU A 74 7.74 -3.46 6.57
N ALA A 75 8.61 -4.33 7.09
CA ALA A 75 9.39 -5.26 6.30
C ALA A 75 8.51 -6.35 5.67
N HIS A 76 7.51 -6.85 6.40
CA HIS A 76 6.52 -7.82 5.91
C HIS A 76 5.81 -7.35 4.63
N VAL A 77 5.48 -6.05 4.58
CA VAL A 77 4.79 -5.40 3.45
C VAL A 77 5.76 -4.82 2.41
N TYR A 78 7.07 -5.02 2.57
CA TYR A 78 8.13 -4.53 1.68
C TYR A 78 8.12 -3.00 1.45
N GLU A 79 7.70 -2.23 2.45
CA GLU A 79 7.61 -0.77 2.34
C GLU A 79 8.83 -0.01 2.87
N VAL A 80 9.74 -0.66 3.60
CA VAL A 80 10.98 0.01 4.07
C VAL A 80 12.05 -0.07 2.99
N ASN A 81 12.02 0.87 2.04
CA ASN A 81 13.06 0.97 0.99
C ASN A 81 13.95 2.20 1.15
N SER A 82 13.57 3.14 2.01
CA SER A 82 14.27 4.39 2.24
C SER A 82 14.20 4.81 3.71
N VAL A 83 15.23 5.54 4.14
CA VAL A 83 15.29 6.16 5.47
C VAL A 83 14.10 7.08 5.70
N THR A 84 13.68 7.84 4.68
CA THR A 84 12.51 8.73 4.80
C THR A 84 11.23 7.97 5.15
N GLN A 85 11.01 6.83 4.50
CA GLN A 85 9.84 5.97 4.80
C GLN A 85 9.91 5.41 6.21
N LEU A 86 11.11 4.98 6.63
CA LEU A 86 11.35 4.52 7.99
C LEU A 86 11.01 5.62 9.02
N THR A 87 11.50 6.83 8.81
CA THR A 87 11.24 7.99 9.69
C THR A 87 9.76 8.32 9.75
N GLU A 88 9.09 8.40 8.60
CA GLU A 88 7.65 8.74 8.54
C GLU A 88 6.78 7.70 9.26
N GLN A 89 7.11 6.41 9.11
CA GLN A 89 6.29 5.32 9.64
C GLN A 89 6.56 5.02 11.12
N THR A 90 7.80 5.19 11.58
CA THR A 90 8.19 4.87 12.97
C THR A 90 8.21 6.11 13.86
N GLN A 91 8.49 7.30 13.31
CA GLN A 91 8.80 8.52 14.04
C GLN A 91 9.96 8.36 15.03
N TRP A 92 10.86 7.42 14.77
CA TRP A 92 12.03 7.20 15.61
C TRP A 92 13.05 8.32 15.39
N CYS A 93 13.46 8.99 16.48
CA CYS A 93 14.30 10.18 16.44
C CYS A 93 15.67 9.95 15.78
N ASN A 94 16.27 8.77 15.97
CA ASN A 94 17.59 8.46 15.43
C ASN A 94 17.53 7.80 14.04
N SER A 95 16.37 7.85 13.38
CA SER A 95 16.19 7.29 12.04
C SER A 95 17.06 7.96 10.99
N TYR A 96 17.41 9.24 11.13
CA TYR A 96 18.32 9.91 10.18
C TYR A 96 19.77 9.45 10.29
N GLU A 97 20.21 9.08 11.50
CA GLU A 97 21.59 8.68 11.75
C GLU A 97 21.80 7.19 11.48
N PHE A 98 20.91 6.34 11.99
CA PHE A 98 21.05 4.88 11.89
C PHE A 98 20.09 4.23 10.90
N GLY A 99 19.17 4.98 10.30
CA GLY A 99 18.14 4.41 9.45
C GLY A 99 18.69 3.70 8.23
N GLN A 100 19.85 4.10 7.72
CA GLN A 100 20.48 3.42 6.59
C GLN A 100 20.90 1.99 6.95
N GLU A 101 21.53 1.79 8.10
CA GLU A 101 21.89 0.44 8.58
C GLU A 101 20.66 -0.44 8.80
N ILE A 102 19.56 0.15 9.29
CA ILE A 102 18.28 -0.55 9.44
C ILE A 102 17.70 -0.95 8.08
N VAL A 103 17.71 -0.05 7.10
CA VAL A 103 17.24 -0.35 5.73
C VAL A 103 18.06 -1.48 5.11
N GLU A 104 19.39 -1.47 5.30
CA GLU A 104 20.27 -2.54 4.83
C GLU A 104 19.98 -3.88 5.50
N LEU A 105 19.72 -3.90 6.81
CA LEU A 105 19.28 -5.10 7.53
C LEU A 105 17.95 -5.63 6.99
N VAL A 106 16.97 -4.76 6.76
CA VAL A 106 15.67 -5.14 6.19
C VAL A 106 15.86 -5.75 4.81
N GLN A 107 16.62 -5.11 3.93
CA GLN A 107 16.88 -5.62 2.58
C GLN A 107 17.63 -6.96 2.59
N LYS A 108 18.51 -7.16 3.57
CA LYS A 108 19.29 -8.39 3.72
C LYS A 108 18.44 -9.60 4.13
N TYR A 109 17.51 -9.43 5.07
CA TYR A 109 16.73 -10.54 5.61
C TYR A 109 15.33 -10.68 5.01
N CYS A 110 14.74 -9.57 4.55
CA CYS A 110 13.44 -9.51 3.90
C CYS A 110 13.55 -8.80 2.54
N PRO A 111 14.29 -9.39 1.57
CA PRO A 111 14.45 -8.78 0.26
C PRO A 111 13.10 -8.68 -0.46
N LYS A 112 12.86 -7.55 -1.11
CA LYS A 112 11.67 -7.37 -1.94
C LYS A 112 11.68 -8.39 -3.10
N PRO A 113 10.62 -9.21 -3.27
CA PRO A 113 10.58 -10.18 -4.36
C PRO A 113 10.66 -9.46 -5.70
N LEU A 114 11.59 -9.90 -6.56
CA LEU A 114 11.68 -9.38 -7.92
C LEU A 114 10.39 -9.72 -8.69
N PRO A 115 9.86 -8.81 -9.51
CA PRO A 115 8.74 -9.13 -10.38
C PRO A 115 9.16 -10.30 -11.29
N LYS A 116 8.41 -11.41 -11.22
CA LYS A 116 8.63 -12.56 -12.10
C LYS A 116 8.46 -12.10 -13.56
N PRO A 117 9.38 -12.41 -14.48
CA PRO A 117 9.18 -12.09 -15.89
C PRO A 117 7.95 -12.84 -16.39
N LEU A 118 6.96 -12.12 -16.92
CA LEU A 118 5.71 -12.67 -17.46
C LEU A 118 5.89 -13.43 -18.78
N PHE A 119 7.13 -13.56 -19.26
CA PHE A 119 7.46 -14.21 -20.52
C PHE A 119 8.52 -15.31 -20.29
N THR A 120 8.12 -16.41 -19.67
CA THR A 120 8.77 -17.69 -19.93
C THR A 120 8.22 -18.21 -21.25
N SER A 121 8.90 -17.90 -22.35
CA SER A 121 8.78 -18.67 -23.59
C SER A 121 9.12 -20.11 -23.26
N VAL A 122 8.11 -20.97 -23.20
CA VAL A 122 8.28 -22.42 -23.09
C VAL A 122 9.18 -22.86 -24.24
N PRO A 123 10.31 -23.56 -24.02
CA PRO A 123 11.01 -24.23 -25.10
C PRO A 123 10.07 -25.33 -25.60
N GLN A 124 9.47 -25.12 -26.77
CA GLN A 124 8.71 -26.14 -27.47
C GLN A 124 9.71 -27.24 -27.84
N GLU A 125 9.65 -28.37 -27.12
CA GLU A 125 10.30 -29.61 -27.53
C GLU A 125 9.80 -29.96 -28.93
N SER A 126 10.62 -29.71 -29.94
CA SER A 126 10.40 -30.22 -31.29
C SER A 126 11.07 -31.59 -31.38
N GLN A 127 10.31 -32.63 -31.04
CA GLN A 127 10.63 -33.94 -31.56
C GLN A 127 10.45 -33.93 -33.09
N LEU A 128 11.57 -34.23 -33.74
CA LEU A 128 11.74 -35.00 -34.99
C LEU A 128 11.59 -34.32 -36.36
N ARG A 129 12.75 -34.38 -37.05
CA ARG A 129 13.01 -34.69 -38.48
C ARG A 129 13.17 -33.54 -39.47
N ASN A 130 14.44 -33.38 -39.87
CA ASN A 130 14.95 -33.15 -41.22
C ASN A 130 13.93 -32.87 -42.33
N LEU A 131 14.10 -31.73 -43.02
CA LEU A 131 14.41 -31.65 -44.45
C LEU A 131 14.73 -30.19 -44.85
N SER A 132 15.87 -30.02 -45.50
CA SER A 132 16.32 -28.77 -46.14
C SER A 132 15.40 -28.38 -47.30
N ALA A 133 15.04 -27.10 -47.41
CA ALA A 133 14.91 -26.39 -48.70
C ALA A 133 14.69 -24.88 -48.48
N ILE A 134 15.33 -24.12 -49.37
CA ILE A 134 15.45 -22.66 -49.46
C ILE A 134 14.15 -22.05 -50.02
N ALA A 135 13.68 -20.90 -49.49
CA ALA A 135 12.93 -19.91 -50.27
C ALA A 135 12.84 -18.53 -49.57
N VAL A 136 13.57 -17.56 -50.13
CA VAL A 136 13.22 -16.16 -50.49
C VAL A 136 12.17 -15.38 -49.66
N LEU A 137 12.59 -14.18 -49.24
CA LEU A 137 11.89 -12.99 -48.67
C LEU A 137 10.65 -12.52 -49.47
N PRO A 138 9.96 -11.38 -49.16
CA PRO A 138 9.77 -10.60 -47.93
C PRO A 138 8.26 -10.34 -47.62
N ALA A 139 7.88 -10.00 -46.39
CA ALA A 139 6.58 -9.33 -46.16
C ALA A 139 6.49 -8.55 -44.84
N THR A 140 6.43 -7.24 -45.01
CA THR A 140 5.90 -6.25 -44.06
C THR A 140 4.52 -6.68 -43.55
N SER A 141 4.32 -6.78 -42.24
CA SER A 141 2.98 -6.65 -41.67
C SER A 141 3.06 -6.14 -40.23
N ALA A 142 2.29 -5.08 -40.00
CA ALA A 142 2.28 -4.23 -38.83
C ALA A 142 1.90 -4.98 -37.53
N PRO A 143 2.25 -4.44 -36.35
CA PRO A 143 1.75 -4.97 -35.09
C PRO A 143 0.23 -4.83 -35.03
N LEU A 144 -0.47 -5.97 -34.92
CA LEU A 144 -1.89 -6.00 -34.58
C LEU A 144 -2.08 -5.37 -33.21
N ARG A 145 -2.49 -4.09 -33.21
CA ARG A 145 -2.92 -3.39 -31.99
C ARG A 145 -4.14 -4.14 -31.46
N LEU A 146 -3.99 -4.76 -30.30
CA LEU A 146 -5.10 -5.31 -29.54
C LEU A 146 -6.05 -4.15 -29.21
N THR A 147 -7.18 -4.08 -29.93
CA THR A 147 -8.18 -3.03 -29.76
C THR A 147 -8.81 -3.22 -28.39
N ARG A 148 -8.36 -2.44 -27.40
CA ARG A 148 -8.94 -2.42 -26.05
C ARG A 148 -10.43 -2.11 -26.18
N ALA A 149 -11.28 -2.96 -25.59
CA ALA A 149 -12.73 -2.74 -25.60
C ALA A 149 -13.05 -1.30 -25.15
N PRO A 150 -13.94 -0.58 -25.88
CA PRO A 150 -14.22 0.81 -25.59
C PRO A 150 -14.77 0.97 -24.17
N PRO A 151 -14.35 2.01 -23.42
CA PRO A 151 -14.76 2.19 -22.04
C PRO A 151 -16.28 2.38 -21.96
N ARG A 152 -16.90 1.74 -20.95
CA ARG A 152 -18.30 1.94 -20.57
C ARG A 152 -18.39 3.03 -19.51
N CYS A 153 -19.39 3.90 -19.63
CA CYS A 153 -19.63 4.94 -18.65
C CYS A 153 -20.27 4.36 -17.38
N GLY A 154 -19.65 4.53 -16.21
CA GLY A 154 -20.21 4.03 -14.94
C GLY A 154 -21.50 4.71 -14.46
N SER A 155 -21.99 5.76 -15.13
CA SER A 155 -23.24 6.46 -14.76
C SER A 155 -24.41 6.22 -15.71
N CYS A 156 -24.17 5.94 -16.99
CA CYS A 156 -25.23 5.67 -17.97
C CYS A 156 -25.05 4.33 -18.72
N HIS A 157 -23.97 3.60 -18.41
CA HIS A 157 -23.58 2.29 -18.97
C HIS A 157 -23.33 2.24 -20.49
N GLN A 158 -23.45 3.37 -21.19
CA GLN A 158 -23.17 3.47 -22.62
C GLN A 158 -21.66 3.39 -22.92
N VAL A 159 -21.32 2.80 -24.07
CA VAL A 159 -19.93 2.69 -24.57
C VAL A 159 -19.46 3.96 -25.26
N GLY A 160 -18.16 4.20 -25.26
CA GLY A 160 -17.53 5.29 -26.03
C GLY A 160 -17.30 6.60 -25.25
N HIS A 161 -17.61 6.64 -23.95
CA HIS A 161 -17.24 7.75 -23.07
C HIS A 161 -17.08 7.32 -21.60
N LYS A 162 -16.33 8.13 -20.82
CA LYS A 162 -16.17 7.96 -19.37
C LYS A 162 -17.18 8.83 -18.61
N LYS A 163 -17.45 8.54 -17.33
CA LYS A 163 -18.37 9.29 -16.43
C LYS A 163 -18.19 10.81 -16.48
N ASN A 164 -16.95 11.28 -16.55
CA ASN A 164 -16.63 12.71 -16.56
C ASN A 164 -16.57 13.33 -17.97
N SER A 165 -16.90 12.57 -19.02
CA SER A 165 -16.92 13.08 -20.40
C SER A 165 -18.08 14.06 -20.59
N PRO A 166 -17.89 15.19 -21.30
CA PRO A 166 -18.98 16.12 -21.64
C PRO A 166 -20.10 15.48 -22.47
N LYS A 167 -19.82 14.32 -23.08
CA LYS A 167 -20.78 13.54 -23.88
C LYS A 167 -21.66 12.61 -23.05
N CYS A 168 -21.50 12.59 -21.72
CA CYS A 168 -22.34 11.79 -20.84
C CYS A 168 -23.67 12.53 -20.58
N PRO A 169 -24.83 11.96 -20.92
CA PRO A 169 -26.13 12.58 -20.64
C PRO A 169 -26.42 12.67 -19.13
N ASN A 170 -25.75 11.87 -18.30
CA ASN A 170 -25.88 11.89 -16.84
C ASN A 170 -24.82 12.79 -16.14
N LYS A 171 -24.19 13.71 -16.87
CA LYS A 171 -23.31 14.71 -16.26
C LYS A 171 -24.15 15.65 -15.40
N GLY A 172 -24.16 15.44 -14.08
CA GLY A 172 -24.78 16.35 -13.12
C GLY A 172 -25.85 15.75 -12.21
N CYS A 173 -26.30 14.50 -12.43
CA CYS A 173 -27.24 13.83 -11.52
C CYS A 173 -26.53 13.24 -10.28
N ALA A 174 -25.76 14.07 -9.58
CA ALA A 174 -25.15 13.70 -8.32
C ALA A 174 -25.43 14.77 -7.25
N SER A 175 -26.70 15.19 -7.09
CA SER A 175 -27.27 15.73 -5.83
C SER A 175 -28.67 16.36 -5.98
N GLU A 176 -29.69 15.64 -6.44
CA GLU A 176 -31.10 16.06 -6.17
C GLU A 176 -31.90 14.88 -5.61
N PRO A 177 -32.40 14.96 -4.36
CA PRO A 177 -33.10 13.87 -3.68
C PRO A 177 -34.61 13.87 -3.97
N THR A 178 -35.04 14.08 -5.22
CA THR A 178 -36.48 14.19 -5.55
C THR A 178 -36.94 13.25 -6.67
N CYS A 179 -36.21 12.16 -6.92
CA CYS A 179 -36.71 11.08 -7.77
C CYS A 179 -37.01 9.83 -6.92
N GLN A 180 -37.89 9.99 -5.93
CA GLN A 180 -38.64 8.85 -5.40
C GLN A 180 -39.66 8.45 -6.47
N SER A 181 -39.25 7.44 -7.22
CA SER A 181 -40.08 6.39 -7.79
C SER A 181 -41.57 6.47 -7.47
N ARG A 182 -42.32 6.88 -8.49
CA ARG A 182 -43.71 6.51 -8.76
C ARG A 182 -43.81 4.97 -8.80
N TRP A 183 -44.37 4.36 -7.76
CA TRP A 183 -44.86 2.98 -7.80
C TRP A 183 -46.40 3.00 -7.85
N PRO A 184 -47.04 2.20 -8.72
CA PRO A 184 -48.49 2.07 -8.75
C PRO A 184 -48.98 1.09 -7.67
N ALA A 185 -50.28 1.20 -7.39
CA ALA A 185 -51.05 0.57 -6.32
C ALA A 185 -51.33 -0.94 -6.49
N GLU A 186 -51.39 -1.65 -5.36
CA GLU A 186 -52.19 -2.85 -5.05
C GLU A 186 -52.46 -2.76 -3.52
N VAL A 187 -53.67 -2.51 -2.98
CA VAL A 187 -54.92 -3.30 -2.88
C VAL A 187 -54.80 -4.55 -1.98
N GLU A 188 -55.62 -4.56 -0.91
CA GLU A 188 -56.10 -5.69 -0.07
C GLU A 188 -55.06 -6.39 0.84
N GLN A 189 -55.34 -6.87 2.06
CA GLN A 189 -56.56 -7.03 2.87
C GLN A 189 -56.15 -7.35 4.34
N ASP A 190 -57.10 -7.14 5.26
CA ASP A 190 -57.23 -7.66 6.64
C ASP A 190 -56.43 -8.91 7.04
N SER A 191 -55.92 -8.94 8.29
CA SER A 191 -56.46 -9.84 9.35
C SER A 191 -55.64 -9.83 10.68
N GLU A 192 -56.37 -9.52 11.76
CA GLU A 192 -56.37 -10.10 13.13
C GLU A 192 -55.08 -10.51 13.88
N ASN A 193 -54.68 -9.65 14.82
CA ASN A 193 -54.77 -9.84 16.29
C ASN A 193 -54.67 -11.26 16.91
N ILE A 194 -53.59 -11.56 17.67
CA ILE A 194 -53.59 -12.37 18.94
C ILE A 194 -52.39 -11.97 19.84
N PRO A 195 -52.55 -11.77 21.18
CA PRO A 195 -51.47 -11.51 22.14
C PRO A 195 -50.86 -12.79 22.78
N PRO A 196 -49.68 -12.70 23.43
CA PRO A 196 -48.97 -13.86 23.98
C PRO A 196 -49.44 -14.22 25.40
N THR A 197 -49.23 -15.50 25.74
CA THR A 197 -49.54 -16.17 27.01
C THR A 197 -48.46 -15.97 28.05
#